data_AF-A0A0K8PZX3-F1
#
_entry.id   AF-A0A0K8PZX3-F1
#
_cell.length_a   1.000
_cell.length_b   1.000
_cell.length_c   1.000
_cell.angle_alpha   90.00
_cell.angle_beta   90.00
_cell.angle_gamma   90.00
#
_symmetry.space_group_name_H-M   'P 1'
#
loop_
_entity.id
_entity.type
_entity.pdbx_description
1 polymer ?
#
loop_
_entity_poly.entity_id
_entity_poly.type
_entity_poly.pdbx_seq_one_letter_code
_entity_poly.pdbx_strand_id
1 'polypeptide(L)'
;MDRLVHHELRAVVSALAATAVALTTVGLVRGFSPPSEPGRLGLYVAAVLASIVVWTLLKATRIKWFSEVRDFEKAVPVEETGTVLPTERFLHDQPFSPRLFVLYLLFAVPLSLWEPWAATLLLWSALDWLGQAALVARWERRHGLLLWRGHVESRPWELSVSRRPPTRTATGARPA
;
A
#
# COMPACT_ATOMS: atom_id res chain seq x y z
N MET A 1 0.42 14.64 8.41
CA MET A 1 -0.59 14.13 7.46
C MET A 1 0.08 13.57 6.24
N ASP A 2 -0.29 12.36 5.84
CA ASP A 2 0.14 11.75 4.58
C ASP A 2 -1.10 11.31 3.80
N ARG A 3 -1.07 11.39 2.47
CA ARG A 3 -2.12 10.81 1.64
C ARG A 3 -2.10 9.30 1.83
N LEU A 4 -3.26 8.71 2.08
CA LEU A 4 -3.35 7.28 2.38
C LEU A 4 -2.77 6.43 1.24
N VAL A 5 -3.12 6.75 -0.02
CA VAL A 5 -2.56 6.07 -1.21
C VAL A 5 -1.04 6.09 -1.21
N HIS A 6 -0.41 7.23 -0.89
CA HIS A 6 1.04 7.35 -0.90
C HIS A 6 1.68 6.54 0.24
N HIS A 7 1.06 6.55 1.42
CA HIS A 7 1.51 5.74 2.54
C HIS A 7 1.50 4.24 2.20
N GLU A 8 0.39 3.75 1.64
CA GLU A 8 0.28 2.35 1.22
C GLU A 8 1.30 2.02 0.13
N LEU A 9 1.48 2.86 -0.89
CA LEU A 9 2.49 2.64 -1.94
C LEU A 9 3.92 2.62 -1.38
N ARG A 10 4.28 3.51 -0.46
CA ARG A 10 5.59 3.45 0.21
C ARG A 10 5.78 2.15 0.98
N ALA A 11 4.71 1.66 1.63
CA ALA A 11 4.72 0.39 2.34
C ALA A 11 4.95 -0.77 1.37
N VAL A 12 4.25 -0.79 0.22
CA VAL A 12 4.49 -1.76 -0.87
C VAL A 12 5.95 -1.76 -1.31
N VAL A 13 6.50 -0.59 -1.67
CA VAL A 13 7.89 -0.47 -2.12
C VAL A 13 8.87 -0.98 -1.05
N SER A 14 8.62 -0.63 0.22
CA SER A 14 9.47 -1.05 1.34
C SER A 14 9.43 -2.56 1.57
N ALA A 15 8.24 -3.17 1.50
CA ALA A 15 8.09 -4.62 1.65
C ALA A 15 8.69 -5.39 0.45
N LEU A 16 8.51 -4.90 -0.78
CA LEU A 16 9.13 -5.51 -1.96
C LEU A 16 10.66 -5.44 -1.89
N ALA A 17 11.22 -4.30 -1.47
CA ALA A 17 12.65 -4.16 -1.27
C ALA A 17 13.17 -5.13 -0.20
N ALA A 18 12.49 -5.24 0.95
CA ALA A 18 12.86 -6.19 2.00
C ALA A 18 12.76 -7.65 1.52
N THR A 19 11.74 -7.98 0.72
CA THR A 19 11.57 -9.31 0.11
C THR A 19 12.73 -9.64 -0.82
N ALA A 20 13.11 -8.69 -1.68
CA ALA A 20 14.24 -8.87 -2.59
C ALA A 20 15.53 -9.15 -1.82
N VAL A 21 15.83 -8.35 -0.80
CA VAL A 21 17.03 -8.55 0.04
C VAL A 21 16.99 -9.90 0.76
N ALA A 22 15.84 -10.29 1.32
CA ALA A 22 15.68 -11.58 1.99
C ALA A 22 15.92 -12.75 1.03
N LEU A 23 15.30 -12.73 -0.17
CA LEU A 23 15.49 -13.76 -1.20
C LEU A 23 16.93 -13.83 -1.69
N THR A 24 17.58 -12.68 -1.92
CA THR A 24 19.00 -12.63 -2.28
C THR A 24 19.86 -13.22 -1.17
N THR A 25 19.59 -12.90 0.10
CA THR A 25 20.34 -13.44 1.25
C THR A 25 20.19 -14.96 1.33
N VAL A 26 18.97 -15.48 1.20
CA VAL A 26 18.72 -16.93 1.18
C VAL A 26 19.45 -17.59 0.02
N GLY A 27 19.37 -17.03 -1.20
CA GLY A 27 20.04 -17.57 -2.37
C GLY A 27 21.57 -17.55 -2.26
N LEU A 28 22.16 -16.53 -1.63
CA LEU A 28 23.59 -16.47 -1.35
C LEU A 28 24.03 -17.49 -0.29
N VAL A 29 23.22 -17.72 0.75
CA VAL A 29 23.57 -18.65 1.85
C VAL A 29 23.30 -20.11 1.50
N ARG A 30 22.17 -20.39 0.85
CA ARG A 30 21.69 -21.76 0.55
C ARG A 30 21.93 -22.19 -0.91
N GLY A 31 22.35 -21.27 -1.77
CA GLY A 31 22.44 -21.47 -3.21
C GLY A 31 21.14 -21.15 -3.95
N PHE A 32 21.25 -20.67 -5.19
CA PHE A 32 20.11 -20.49 -6.09
C PHE A 32 19.77 -21.82 -6.75
N SER A 33 18.80 -22.54 -6.20
CA SER A 33 18.25 -23.72 -6.87
C SER A 33 17.39 -23.27 -8.04
N PRO A 34 17.63 -23.78 -9.28
CA PRO A 34 16.74 -23.50 -10.39
C PRO A 34 15.35 -24.06 -10.09
N PRO A 35 14.27 -23.37 -10.51
CA PRO A 35 12.92 -23.90 -10.34
C PRO A 35 12.82 -25.26 -11.05
N SER A 36 12.43 -26.28 -10.28
CA SER A 36 12.40 -27.67 -10.73
C SER A 36 11.39 -27.94 -11.86
N GLU A 37 10.38 -27.08 -12.03
CA GLU A 37 9.43 -27.16 -13.14
C GLU A 37 8.98 -25.75 -13.60
N PRO A 38 9.30 -25.33 -14.85
CA PRO A 38 8.93 -24.00 -15.35
C PRO A 38 7.41 -23.78 -15.44
N GLY A 39 6.62 -24.85 -15.63
CA GLY A 39 5.16 -24.78 -15.67
C GLY A 39 4.50 -24.50 -14.31
N ARG A 40 5.09 -24.99 -13.21
CA ARG A 40 4.55 -24.78 -11.86
C ARG A 40 4.71 -23.35 -11.38
N LEU A 41 5.78 -22.67 -11.77
CA LEU A 41 6.04 -21.29 -11.38
C LEU A 41 4.97 -20.35 -11.97
N GLY A 42 4.62 -20.54 -13.26
CA GLY A 42 3.56 -19.76 -13.89
C GLY A 42 2.20 -19.95 -13.21
N LEU A 43 1.84 -21.21 -12.90
CA LEU A 43 0.59 -21.53 -12.21
C LEU A 43 0.56 -20.96 -10.77
N TYR A 44 1.70 -21.00 -10.07
CA TYR A 44 1.84 -20.40 -8.74
C TYR A 44 1.67 -18.89 -8.78
N VAL A 45 2.35 -18.20 -9.71
CA VAL A 45 2.20 -16.76 -9.91
C VAL A 45 0.75 -16.41 -10.24
N ALA A 46 0.10 -17.15 -11.14
CA ALA A 46 -1.30 -16.95 -11.49
C ALA A 46 -2.24 -17.15 -10.29
N ALA A 47 -2.02 -18.20 -9.49
CA ALA A 47 -2.80 -18.46 -8.28
C ALA A 47 -2.63 -17.35 -7.23
N VAL A 48 -1.41 -16.85 -7.04
CA VAL A 48 -1.13 -15.70 -6.17
C VAL A 48 -1.88 -14.47 -6.69
N LEU A 49 -1.74 -14.11 -7.97
CA LEU A 49 -2.48 -13.02 -8.60
C LEU A 49 -3.99 -13.14 -8.44
N ALA A 50 -4.56 -14.33 -8.68
CA ALA A 50 -5.98 -14.58 -8.50
C ALA A 50 -6.42 -14.40 -7.03
N SER A 51 -5.64 -14.91 -6.08
CA SER A 51 -5.93 -14.76 -4.65
C SER A 51 -5.91 -13.30 -4.20
N ILE A 52 -4.97 -12.49 -4.72
CA ILE A 52 -4.91 -11.04 -4.47
C ILE A 52 -6.17 -10.37 -5.01
N VAL A 53 -6.58 -10.69 -6.24
CA VAL A 53 -7.79 -10.13 -6.84
C VAL A 53 -9.02 -10.47 -6.00
N VAL A 54 -9.17 -11.72 -5.58
CA VAL A 54 -10.28 -12.13 -4.71
C VAL A 54 -10.26 -11.39 -3.37
N TRP A 55 -9.10 -11.30 -2.73
CA TRP A 55 -8.93 -10.63 -1.44
C TRP A 55 -9.22 -9.13 -1.52
N THR A 56 -8.72 -8.46 -2.56
CA THR A 56 -9.00 -7.05 -2.81
C THR A 56 -10.47 -6.78 -3.12
N LEU A 57 -11.13 -7.69 -3.86
CA LEU A 57 -12.57 -7.62 -4.09
C LEU A 57 -13.35 -7.81 -2.79
N LEU A 58 -12.94 -8.74 -1.92
CA LEU A 58 -13.52 -8.94 -0.60
C LEU A 58 -13.40 -7.67 0.26
N LYS A 59 -12.22 -7.04 0.30
CA LYS A 59 -12.02 -5.75 0.99
C LYS A 59 -12.85 -4.61 0.39
N ALA A 60 -13.09 -4.65 -0.92
CA ALA A 60 -13.95 -3.69 -1.62
C ALA A 60 -15.45 -3.90 -1.32
N THR A 61 -15.86 -5.09 -0.86
CA THR A 61 -17.25 -5.33 -0.50
C THR A 61 -17.62 -4.61 0.79
N ARG A 62 -18.89 -4.20 0.92
CA ARG A 62 -19.45 -3.58 2.14
C ARG A 62 -19.69 -4.57 3.29
N ILE A 63 -19.00 -5.72 3.31
CA ILE A 63 -19.16 -6.73 4.35
C ILE A 63 -18.58 -6.19 5.66
N LYS A 64 -19.37 -6.20 6.74
CA LYS A 64 -19.08 -5.55 8.03
C LYS A 64 -17.70 -5.85 8.63
N TRP A 65 -17.11 -6.99 8.32
CA TRP A 65 -15.80 -7.42 8.83
C TRP A 65 -14.60 -7.10 7.91
N PHE A 66 -14.85 -6.85 6.63
CA PHE A 66 -13.80 -6.69 5.61
C PHE A 66 -13.85 -5.32 4.90
N SER A 67 -14.89 -4.53 5.16
CA SER A 67 -15.22 -3.32 4.41
C SER A 67 -14.42 -2.10 4.86
N GLU A 68 -13.26 -1.88 4.26
CA GLU A 68 -12.49 -0.62 4.39
C GLU A 68 -13.26 0.58 3.82
N VAL A 69 -14.11 0.35 2.81
CA VAL A 69 -14.94 1.39 2.17
C VAL A 69 -15.86 2.08 3.17
N ARG A 70 -16.33 1.35 4.19
CA ARG A 70 -17.22 1.89 5.23
C ARG A 70 -16.47 2.85 6.15
N ASP A 71 -15.18 2.64 6.35
CA ASP A 71 -14.36 3.54 7.17
C ASP A 71 -13.97 4.78 6.38
N PHE A 72 -13.89 4.71 5.05
CA PHE A 72 -13.77 5.90 4.19
C PHE A 72 -15.03 6.76 4.22
N GLU A 73 -16.21 6.14 4.22
CA GLU A 73 -17.49 6.85 4.31
C GLU A 73 -17.68 7.56 5.66
N LYS A 74 -16.98 7.13 6.72
CA LYS A 74 -16.97 7.77 8.03
C LYS A 74 -15.89 8.84 8.18
N ALA A 75 -15.02 9.01 7.18
CA ALA A 75 -13.91 9.96 7.28
C ALA A 75 -14.44 11.40 7.41
N VAL A 76 -13.82 12.17 8.28
CA VAL A 76 -14.26 13.54 8.61
C VAL A 76 -13.76 14.53 7.55
N PRO A 77 -14.57 15.51 7.10
CA PRO A 77 -14.12 16.54 6.17
C PRO A 77 -12.99 17.38 6.76
N VAL A 78 -11.91 17.57 6.01
CA VAL A 78 -10.75 18.39 6.42
C VAL A 78 -11.14 19.86 6.56
N GLU A 79 -12.10 20.34 5.75
CA GLU A 79 -12.55 21.73 5.70
C GLU A 79 -13.16 22.21 7.04
N GLU A 80 -13.71 21.30 7.85
CA GLU A 80 -14.31 21.64 9.15
C GLU A 80 -13.27 21.89 10.25
N THR A 81 -12.02 21.51 10.01
CA THR A 81 -10.93 21.52 11.02
C THR A 81 -9.93 22.66 10.87
N GLY A 82 -10.03 23.49 9.83
CA GLY A 82 -9.18 24.68 9.65
C GLY A 82 -7.69 24.39 9.40
N THR A 83 -7.29 23.14 9.22
CA THR A 83 -5.91 22.72 8.98
C THR A 83 -5.49 22.91 7.52
N VAL A 84 -4.29 23.46 7.30
CA VAL A 84 -3.72 23.67 5.97
C VAL A 84 -3.33 22.33 5.35
N LEU A 85 -3.89 22.01 4.18
CA LEU A 85 -3.58 20.80 3.43
C LEU A 85 -2.11 20.83 2.94
N PRO A 86 -1.35 19.74 3.13
CA PRO A 86 -0.01 19.64 2.57
C PRO A 86 -0.05 19.71 1.04
N THR A 87 0.88 20.46 0.43
CA THR A 87 1.04 20.49 -1.03
C THR A 87 1.49 19.09 -1.51
N GLU A 88 0.90 18.58 -2.60
CA GLU A 88 0.98 17.19 -3.12
C GLU A 88 2.39 16.62 -3.44
N ARG A 89 3.50 17.22 -2.99
CA ARG A 89 4.89 16.86 -3.36
C ARG A 89 5.43 15.54 -2.78
N PHE A 90 4.71 14.94 -1.84
CA PHE A 90 5.24 13.90 -0.96
C PHE A 90 5.61 12.55 -1.60
N LEU A 91 5.20 12.24 -2.83
CA LEU A 91 5.63 11.00 -3.51
C LEU A 91 7.01 11.13 -4.17
N HIS A 92 7.34 12.32 -4.68
CA HIS A 92 8.62 12.56 -5.35
C HIS A 92 9.77 12.63 -4.34
N ASP A 93 9.52 13.19 -3.17
CA ASP A 93 10.57 13.45 -2.19
C ASP A 93 10.92 12.22 -1.34
N GLN A 94 9.97 11.29 -1.14
CA GLN A 94 10.18 10.13 -0.26
C GLN A 94 9.35 8.91 -0.69
N PRO A 95 9.80 8.12 -1.68
CA PRO A 95 9.08 6.92 -2.16
C PRO A 95 9.21 5.71 -1.22
N PHE A 96 10.03 5.82 -0.17
CA PHE A 96 10.45 4.69 0.66
C PHE A 96 10.33 5.00 2.14
N SER A 97 9.87 4.01 2.92
CA SER A 97 9.78 4.10 4.37
C SER A 97 10.91 3.28 4.99
N PRO A 98 12.03 3.91 5.41
CA PRO A 98 13.17 3.19 5.96
C PRO A 98 12.79 2.43 7.24
N ARG A 99 11.87 2.97 8.04
CA ARG A 99 11.37 2.32 9.25
C ARG A 99 10.67 1.00 8.94
N LEU A 100 9.76 0.99 7.95
CA LEU A 100 9.06 -0.24 7.56
C LEU A 100 10.05 -1.23 6.96
N PHE A 101 10.96 -0.76 6.10
CA PHE A 101 11.97 -1.62 5.52
C PHE A 101 12.84 -2.32 6.57
N VAL A 102 13.39 -1.58 7.54
CA VAL A 102 14.22 -2.15 8.61
C VAL A 102 13.43 -3.14 9.45
N LEU A 103 12.18 -2.81 9.79
CA LEU A 103 11.31 -3.73 10.55
C LEU A 103 11.09 -5.04 9.77
N TYR A 104 10.72 -4.95 8.49
CA TYR A 104 10.52 -6.12 7.66
C TYR A 104 11.81 -6.93 7.51
N LEU A 105 12.95 -6.28 7.26
CA LEU A 105 14.24 -6.94 7.13
C LEU A 105 14.61 -7.73 8.40
N LEU A 106 14.40 -7.10 9.57
CA LEU A 106 14.71 -7.69 10.89
C LEU A 106 13.97 -9.01 11.12
N PHE A 107 12.72 -9.12 10.67
CA PHE A 107 11.96 -10.36 10.79
C PHE A 107 12.21 -11.29 9.60
N ALA A 108 12.21 -10.77 8.39
CA ALA A 108 12.28 -11.54 7.15
C ALA A 108 13.56 -12.33 7.01
N VAL A 109 14.72 -11.72 7.30
CA VAL A 109 16.01 -12.37 7.07
C VAL A 109 16.19 -13.57 7.99
N PRO A 110 16.03 -13.47 9.33
CA PRO A 110 16.14 -14.63 10.21
C PRO A 110 15.10 -15.71 9.90
N LEU A 111 13.85 -15.32 9.64
CA LEU A 111 12.79 -16.28 9.31
C LEU A 111 13.07 -17.00 7.99
N SER A 112 13.54 -16.30 6.96
CA SER A 112 13.82 -16.90 5.65
C SER A 112 15.07 -17.77 5.68
N LEU A 113 16.02 -17.47 6.57
CA LEU A 113 17.19 -18.32 6.83
C LEU A 113 16.84 -19.57 7.63
N TRP A 114 15.72 -19.60 8.36
CA TRP A 114 15.19 -20.81 8.99
C TRP A 114 14.33 -21.60 7.99
N GLU A 115 13.35 -20.93 7.38
CA GLU A 115 12.37 -21.48 6.45
C GLU A 115 12.24 -20.60 5.18
N PRO A 116 12.75 -21.03 4.00
CA PRO A 116 12.81 -20.20 2.80
C PRO A 116 11.47 -19.65 2.32
N TRP A 117 10.38 -20.40 2.58
CA TRP A 117 9.05 -19.97 2.20
C TRP A 117 8.57 -18.76 3.01
N ALA A 118 9.19 -18.43 4.16
CA ALA A 118 8.82 -17.26 4.96
C ALA A 118 9.00 -15.94 4.18
N ALA A 119 9.88 -15.88 3.18
CA ALA A 119 10.00 -14.72 2.29
C ALA A 119 8.71 -14.43 1.51
N THR A 120 7.87 -15.45 1.26
CA THR A 120 6.56 -15.28 0.60
C THR A 120 5.55 -14.55 1.48
N LEU A 121 5.72 -14.55 2.81
CA LEU A 121 4.86 -13.79 3.72
C LEU A 121 5.01 -12.28 3.52
N LEU A 122 6.24 -11.81 3.26
CA LEU A 122 6.47 -10.40 2.95
C LEU A 122 5.80 -10.00 1.65
N LEU A 123 5.88 -10.88 0.65
CA LEU A 123 5.23 -10.65 -0.63
C LEU A 123 3.71 -10.54 -0.43
N TRP A 124 3.12 -11.41 0.39
CA TRP A 124 1.71 -11.32 0.77
C TRP A 124 1.34 -9.97 1.39
N SER A 125 2.15 -9.45 2.31
CA SER A 125 1.91 -8.14 2.90
C SER A 125 2.03 -6.99 1.89
N ALA A 126 3.03 -7.04 1.00
CA ALA A 126 3.19 -6.05 -0.06
C ALA A 126 1.97 -6.04 -0.99
N LEU A 127 1.43 -7.21 -1.31
CA LEU A 127 0.27 -7.35 -2.16
C LEU A 127 -1.02 -6.85 -1.49
N ASP A 128 -1.17 -7.09 -0.18
CA ASP A 128 -2.29 -6.57 0.59
C ASP A 128 -2.31 -5.03 0.58
N TRP A 129 -1.16 -4.40 0.84
CA TRP A 129 -0.99 -2.95 0.76
C TRP A 129 -1.22 -2.40 -0.65
N LEU A 130 -0.78 -3.13 -1.68
CA LEU A 130 -1.03 -2.72 -3.07
C LEU A 130 -2.54 -2.75 -3.39
N GLY A 131 -3.22 -3.76 -2.87
CA GLY A 131 -4.67 -3.88 -2.93
C GLY A 131 -5.40 -2.72 -2.26
N GLN A 132 -4.98 -2.36 -1.04
CA GLN A 132 -5.50 -1.20 -0.33
C GLN A 132 -5.25 0.10 -1.10
N ALA A 133 -4.03 0.31 -1.61
CA ALA A 133 -3.71 1.48 -2.43
C ALA A 133 -4.62 1.61 -3.66
N ALA A 134 -4.87 0.50 -4.37
CA ALA A 134 -5.75 0.46 -5.53
C ALA A 134 -7.21 0.75 -5.16
N LEU A 135 -7.67 0.20 -4.04
CA LEU A 135 -9.03 0.38 -3.52
C LEU A 135 -9.27 1.84 -3.11
N VAL A 136 -8.32 2.45 -2.39
CA VAL A 136 -8.34 3.87 -2.02
C VAL A 136 -8.32 4.73 -3.29
N ALA A 137 -7.41 4.49 -4.24
CA ALA A 137 -7.31 5.26 -5.48
C ALA A 137 -8.60 5.18 -6.32
N ARG A 138 -9.23 4.00 -6.39
CA ARG A 138 -10.51 3.81 -7.08
C ARG A 138 -11.63 4.57 -6.37
N TRP A 139 -11.66 4.54 -5.05
CA TRP A 139 -12.65 5.27 -4.25
C TRP A 139 -12.49 6.79 -4.41
N GLU A 140 -11.26 7.30 -4.32
CA GLU A 140 -10.93 8.72 -4.52
C GLU A 140 -11.36 9.20 -5.92
N ARG A 141 -11.06 8.39 -6.96
CA ARG A 141 -11.47 8.69 -8.34
C ARG A 141 -12.99 8.72 -8.50
N ARG A 142 -13.72 7.83 -7.84
CA ARG A 142 -15.18 7.73 -7.95
C ARG A 142 -15.90 8.87 -7.24
N HIS A 143 -15.38 9.35 -6.11
CA HIS A 143 -16.04 10.36 -5.28
C HIS A 143 -15.47 11.78 -5.47
N GLY A 144 -14.36 11.93 -6.17
CA GLY A 144 -13.70 13.24 -6.34
C GLY A 144 -13.09 13.78 -5.03
N LEU A 145 -12.86 12.91 -4.06
CA LEU A 145 -12.30 13.21 -2.74
C LEU A 145 -10.90 12.60 -2.63
N LEU A 146 -10.08 13.19 -1.75
CA LEU A 146 -8.75 12.69 -1.40
C LEU A 146 -8.76 12.21 0.05
N LEU A 147 -8.19 11.03 0.31
CA LEU A 147 -8.10 10.43 1.64
C LEU A 147 -6.75 10.71 2.28
N TRP A 148 -6.79 11.22 3.51
CA TRP A 148 -5.63 11.58 4.31
C TRP A 148 -5.60 10.76 5.59
N ARG A 149 -4.39 10.43 6.04
CA ARG A 149 -4.13 9.74 7.30
C ARG A 149 -3.38 10.66 8.26
N GLY A 150 -3.72 10.56 9.55
CA GLY A 150 -3.03 11.29 10.61
C GLY A 150 -3.40 12.77 10.64
N HIS A 151 -4.70 13.04 10.55
CA HIS A 151 -5.28 14.38 10.62
C HIS A 151 -5.22 14.96 12.03
N VAL A 152 -5.54 14.14 13.03
CA VAL A 152 -5.58 14.53 14.43
C VAL A 152 -4.31 14.02 15.12
N GLU A 153 -3.47 14.90 15.67
CA GLU A 153 -2.24 14.49 16.37
C GLU A 153 -2.52 13.52 17.54
N SER A 154 -3.66 13.71 18.22
CA SER A 154 -4.09 12.80 19.29
C SER A 154 -4.66 11.46 18.79
N ARG A 155 -4.97 11.34 17.50
CA ARG A 155 -5.53 10.13 16.86
C ARG A 155 -4.93 9.93 15.46
N PRO A 156 -3.66 9.51 15.37
CA PRO A 156 -2.95 9.39 14.09
C PRO A 156 -3.52 8.32 13.15
N TRP A 157 -4.44 7.48 13.63
CA TRP A 157 -5.16 6.48 12.86
C TRP A 157 -6.47 6.99 12.22
N GLU A 158 -6.96 8.18 12.58
CA GLU A 158 -8.18 8.72 11.98
C GLU A 158 -7.93 9.17 10.53
N LEU A 159 -8.93 8.85 9.69
CA LEU A 159 -8.98 9.21 8.28
C LEU A 159 -9.75 10.51 8.11
N SER A 160 -9.24 11.39 7.25
CA SER A 160 -9.95 12.60 6.83
C SER A 160 -10.04 12.69 5.32
N VAL A 161 -11.04 13.42 4.83
CA VAL A 161 -11.30 13.60 3.40
C VAL A 161 -11.25 15.08 3.02
N SER A 162 -10.63 15.40 1.90
CA SER A 162 -10.68 16.74 1.32
C SER A 162 -11.20 16.68 -0.12
N ARG A 163 -11.79 17.76 -0.61
CA ARG A 163 -12.10 17.84 -2.05
C ARG A 163 -10.82 17.84 -2.86
N ARG A 164 -10.84 17.16 -4.01
CA ARG A 164 -9.73 17.22 -4.95
C ARG A 164 -9.59 18.66 -5.46
N PRO A 165 -8.39 19.26 -5.44
CA PRO A 165 -8.18 20.56 -6.06
C PRO A 165 -8.61 20.49 -7.53
N PRO A 166 -9.31 21.50 -8.07
CA PRO A 166 -9.61 21.52 -9.49
C PRO A 166 -8.31 21.40 -10.26
N THR A 167 -8.26 20.46 -11.21
CA THR A 167 -7.13 20.26 -12.10
C THR A 167 -6.80 21.62 -12.70
N ARG A 168 -5.66 22.22 -12.32
CA ARG A 168 -5.18 23.42 -13.00
C ARG A 168 -4.97 23.02 -14.45
N THR A 169 -5.69 23.66 -15.36
CA THR A 169 -5.34 23.65 -16.78
C THR A 169 -3.90 24.14 -16.93
N ALA A 170 -3.21 23.75 -18.00
CA ALA A 170 -1.82 24.16 -18.25
C ALA A 170 -1.61 25.69 -18.20
N THR A 171 -2.70 26.46 -18.28
CA THR A 171 -2.77 27.92 -18.19
C THR A 171 -2.99 28.49 -16.78
N GLY A 172 -3.12 27.65 -15.74
CA GLY A 172 -3.26 28.09 -14.35
C GLY A 172 -4.63 28.69 -13.96
N ALA A 173 -5.58 28.74 -14.89
CA ALA A 173 -6.92 29.25 -14.64
C ALA A 173 -7.80 28.22 -13.91
N ARG A 174 -8.71 28.68 -13.04
CA ARG A 174 -9.78 27.83 -12.48
C ARG A 174 -10.76 27.47 -13.60
N PRO A 175 -11.27 26.22 -13.64
CA PRO A 175 -12.38 25.89 -14.53
C PRO A 175 -13.61 26.71 -14.15
N ALA A 176 -14.31 27.20 -15.17
CA ALA A 176 -15.53 28.01 -15.06
C ALA A 176 -16.70 27.20 -14.48
#